data_AF-A0A8B9DK24-F1
#
_entry.id   AF-A0A8B9DK24-F1
#
_cell.length_a   1.000
_cell.length_b   1.000
_cell.length_c   1.000
_cell.angle_alpha   90.00
_cell.angle_beta   90.00
_cell.angle_gamma   90.00
#
_symmetry.space_group_name_H-M   'P 1'
#
loop_
_entity.id
_entity.type
_entity.pdbx_description
1 polymer ?
#
loop_
_entity_poly.entity_id
_entity_poly.type
_entity_poly.pdbx_seq_one_letter_code
_entity_poly.pdbx_strand_id
1 'polypeptide(L)'
;MDLKGICVLSVILVVALTMTEGKTPPTKCQCKIAPRERKNCGPPGISAADCRKAGCCFNASVPGVPWCFTAKPKKVKKVCPADPRVRVNCGYPGITAKECTNRKCCFRAHPAGVPWCFYHRTVEEAC
;
A
#
# COMPACT_ATOMS: atom_id res chain seq x y z
N MET A 1 -36.36 13.04 -23.71
CA MET A 1 -35.89 12.15 -22.61
C MET A 1 -36.95 12.18 -21.53
N ASP A 2 -37.71 11.08 -21.35
CA ASP A 2 -38.79 11.01 -20.37
C ASP A 2 -38.30 11.11 -18.93
N LEU A 3 -39.17 11.57 -18.03
CA LEU A 3 -38.93 11.69 -16.59
C LEU A 3 -38.38 10.39 -15.96
N LYS A 4 -38.82 9.24 -16.50
CA LYS A 4 -38.31 7.90 -16.15
C LYS A 4 -36.82 7.72 -16.49
N GLY A 5 -36.39 8.23 -17.65
CA GLY A 5 -34.98 8.21 -18.06
C GLY A 5 -34.11 9.12 -17.19
N ILE A 6 -34.64 10.27 -16.76
CA ILE A 6 -33.94 11.20 -15.87
C ILE A 6 -33.73 10.59 -14.48
N CYS A 7 -34.75 9.94 -13.91
CA CYS A 7 -34.63 9.26 -12.61
C CYS A 7 -33.64 8.09 -12.66
N VAL A 8 -33.66 7.28 -13.72
CA VAL A 8 -32.74 6.14 -13.86
C VAL A 8 -31.29 6.63 -14.01
N LEU A 9 -31.05 7.65 -14.84
CA LEU A 9 -29.72 8.28 -14.97
C LEU A 9 -29.22 8.88 -13.65
N SER A 10 -30.11 9.50 -12.88
CA SER A 10 -29.80 10.09 -11.57
C SER A 10 -29.39 9.01 -10.56
N VAL A 11 -30.10 7.89 -10.52
CA VAL A 11 -29.79 6.76 -9.63
C VAL A 11 -28.45 6.12 -10.00
N ILE A 12 -28.16 5.95 -11.29
CA ILE A 12 -26.87 5.40 -11.76
C ILE A 12 -25.69 6.33 -11.39
N LEU A 13 -25.87 7.64 -11.52
CA LEU A 13 -24.83 8.63 -11.18
C LEU A 13 -24.50 8.61 -9.67
N VAL A 14 -25.51 8.43 -8.82
CA VAL A 14 -25.33 8.33 -7.36
C VAL A 14 -24.64 7.02 -6.97
N VAL A 15 -24.95 5.90 -7.63
CA VAL A 15 -24.30 4.60 -7.34
C VAL A 15 -22.82 4.62 -7.74
N ALA A 16 -22.45 5.23 -8.88
CA ALA A 16 -21.05 5.35 -9.30
C ALA A 16 -20.16 6.18 -8.35
N LEU A 17 -20.74 7.15 -7.63
CA LEU A 17 -20.03 7.98 -6.64
C LEU A 17 -19.73 7.27 -5.33
N THR A 18 -20.34 6.10 -5.08
CA THR A 18 -20.17 5.34 -3.84
C THR A 18 -19.14 4.21 -3.95
N MET A 19 -18.34 4.20 -5.01
CA MET A 19 -17.18 3.32 -5.11
C MET A 19 -16.16 3.74 -4.06
N THR A 20 -16.32 3.25 -2.83
CA THR A 20 -15.30 3.34 -1.79
C THR A 20 -14.10 2.58 -2.32
N GLU A 21 -13.05 3.28 -2.74
CA GLU A 21 -11.73 2.68 -2.93
C GLU A 21 -11.47 1.80 -1.70
N GLY A 22 -11.32 0.51 -1.92
CA GLY A 22 -11.06 -0.44 -0.85
C GLY A 22 -9.76 -0.07 -0.16
N LYS A 23 -9.82 0.74 0.89
CA LYS A 23 -8.64 1.17 1.62
C LYS A 23 -8.05 -0.05 2.31
N THR A 24 -6.87 -0.45 1.86
CA THR A 24 -6.12 -1.55 2.47
C THR A 24 -5.85 -1.20 3.95
N PRO A 25 -5.97 -2.16 4.88
CA PRO A 25 -5.63 -1.93 6.28
C PRO A 25 -4.21 -1.37 6.41
N PRO A 26 -3.99 -0.36 7.27
CA PRO A 26 -2.68 0.20 7.48
C PRO A 26 -1.77 -0.79 8.20
N THR A 27 -0.49 -0.69 7.93
CA THR A 27 0.53 -1.50 8.58
C THR A 27 0.81 -0.98 10.00
N LYS A 28 1.56 -1.76 10.79
CA LYS A 28 1.95 -1.36 12.15
C LYS A 28 2.78 -0.07 12.16
N CYS A 29 3.68 0.09 11.19
CA CYS A 29 4.54 1.27 11.06
C CYS A 29 3.72 2.54 10.83
N GLN A 30 2.72 2.47 9.96
CA GLN A 30 1.85 3.61 9.66
C GLN A 30 1.03 4.08 10.88
N CYS A 31 0.78 3.19 11.84
CA CYS A 31 0.02 3.48 13.06
C CYS A 31 0.87 3.97 14.24
N LYS A 32 2.19 4.04 14.10
CA LYS A 32 3.09 4.64 15.11
C LYS A 32 3.01 6.17 15.03
N ILE A 33 1.97 6.73 15.65
CA ILE A 33 1.69 8.17 15.73
C ILE A 33 1.54 8.55 17.20
N ALA A 34 2.19 9.63 17.64
CA ALA A 34 2.05 10.09 19.02
C ALA A 34 0.58 10.48 19.28
N PRO A 35 0.01 10.20 20.46
CA PRO A 35 -1.40 10.46 20.74
C PRO A 35 -1.88 11.86 20.38
N ARG A 36 -1.07 12.88 20.66
CA ARG A 36 -1.34 14.30 20.37
C ARG A 36 -1.34 14.67 18.88
N GLU A 37 -0.73 13.86 18.02
CA GLU A 37 -0.64 14.10 16.57
C GLU A 37 -1.72 13.36 15.78
N ARG A 38 -2.55 12.55 16.46
CA ARG A 38 -3.59 11.74 15.83
C ARG A 38 -4.69 12.64 15.26
N LYS A 39 -4.99 12.46 13.98
CA LYS A 39 -6.13 13.09 13.32
C LYS A 39 -7.26 12.09 13.20
N ASN A 40 -8.48 12.48 13.56
CA ASN A 40 -9.65 11.62 13.52
C ASN A 40 -9.90 11.06 12.11
N CYS A 41 -10.30 9.79 12.01
CA CYS A 41 -10.47 9.07 10.74
C CYS A 41 -11.77 8.27 10.68
N GLY A 42 -12.66 8.42 11.66
CA GLY A 42 -13.96 7.76 11.68
C GLY A 42 -14.99 8.51 12.54
N PRO A 43 -16.27 8.12 12.48
CA PRO A 43 -17.29 8.65 13.37
C PRO A 43 -17.03 8.28 14.84
N PRO A 44 -17.61 9.03 15.79
CA PRO A 44 -17.57 8.66 17.21
C PRO A 44 -18.19 7.28 17.44
N GLY A 45 -17.59 6.48 18.33
CA GLY A 45 -18.06 5.13 18.63
C GLY A 45 -17.77 4.07 17.56
N ILE A 46 -17.00 4.39 16.50
CA ILE A 46 -16.62 3.42 15.48
C ILE A 46 -15.91 2.20 16.09
N SER A 47 -16.28 1.01 15.61
CA SER A 47 -15.63 -0.23 16.04
C SER A 47 -14.18 -0.28 15.57
N ALA A 48 -13.32 -1.02 16.28
CA ALA A 48 -11.94 -1.20 15.87
C ALA A 48 -11.82 -1.87 14.49
N ALA A 49 -12.76 -2.74 14.14
CA ALA A 49 -12.79 -3.45 12.86
C ALA A 49 -13.15 -2.49 11.71
N ASP A 50 -14.20 -1.68 11.88
CA ASP A 50 -14.65 -0.73 10.86
C ASP A 50 -13.62 0.38 10.65
N CYS A 51 -12.98 0.84 11.73
CA CYS A 51 -11.88 1.80 11.63
C CYS A 51 -10.73 1.27 10.76
N ARG A 52 -10.31 0.00 10.97
CA ARG A 52 -9.27 -0.63 10.14
C ARG A 52 -9.71 -0.86 8.71
N LYS A 53 -10.97 -1.24 8.49
CA LYS A 53 -11.58 -1.41 7.16
C LYS A 53 -11.66 -0.08 6.39
N ALA A 54 -11.80 1.04 7.11
CA ALA A 54 -11.71 2.38 6.55
C ALA A 54 -10.26 2.83 6.22
N GLY A 55 -9.25 1.96 6.38
CA GLY A 55 -7.84 2.27 6.16
C GLY A 55 -7.20 3.10 7.27
N CYS A 56 -7.83 3.17 8.44
CA CYS A 56 -7.37 3.94 9.57
C CYS A 56 -6.74 3.06 10.65
N CYS A 57 -5.99 3.68 11.55
CA CYS A 57 -5.40 3.04 12.70
C CYS A 57 -6.35 3.13 13.90
N PHE A 58 -6.41 2.07 14.71
CA PHE A 58 -7.21 2.07 15.93
C PHE A 58 -6.35 1.85 17.18
N ASN A 59 -6.46 2.73 18.18
CA ASN A 59 -5.86 2.55 19.50
C ASN A 59 -6.63 3.34 20.56
N ALA A 60 -7.34 2.63 21.44
CA ALA A 60 -8.16 3.18 22.51
C ALA A 60 -7.45 3.35 23.88
N SER A 61 -6.14 3.10 23.94
CA SER A 61 -5.40 3.05 25.21
C SER A 61 -5.12 4.43 25.82
N VAL A 62 -5.42 5.52 25.10
CA VAL A 62 -5.17 6.89 25.54
C VAL A 62 -6.49 7.67 25.47
N PRO A 63 -7.00 8.21 26.59
CA PRO A 63 -8.21 9.03 26.61
C PRO A 63 -7.93 10.44 26.06
N GLY A 64 -8.99 11.16 25.70
CA GLY A 64 -8.90 12.56 25.25
C GLY A 64 -8.29 12.76 23.85
N VAL A 65 -8.03 11.68 23.10
CA VAL A 65 -7.51 11.73 21.72
C VAL A 65 -8.32 10.80 20.81
N PRO A 66 -8.29 11.00 19.48
CA PRO A 66 -8.96 10.10 18.56
C PRO A 66 -8.46 8.66 18.67
N TRP A 67 -9.38 7.72 18.88
CA TRP A 67 -9.08 6.29 18.91
C TRP A 67 -8.98 5.71 17.50
N CYS A 68 -9.81 6.18 16.58
CA CYS A 68 -9.69 5.92 15.15
C CYS A 68 -9.00 7.10 14.47
N PHE A 69 -7.81 6.89 13.93
CA PHE A 69 -6.98 7.97 13.42
C PHE A 69 -6.29 7.65 12.10
N THR A 70 -5.95 8.70 11.35
CA THR A 70 -5.36 8.57 10.01
C THR A 70 -4.00 7.91 10.09
N ALA A 71 -3.78 6.90 9.26
CA ALA A 71 -2.49 6.26 9.10
C ALA A 71 -1.48 7.21 8.44
N LYS A 72 -0.19 7.12 8.81
CA LYS A 72 0.89 7.82 8.07
C LYS A 72 1.03 7.23 6.66
N PRO A 73 1.57 7.97 5.68
CA PRO A 73 1.94 7.41 4.38
C PRO A 73 2.88 6.20 4.56
N LYS A 74 2.70 5.16 3.72
CA LYS A 74 3.62 4.03 3.69
C LYS A 74 5.00 4.51 3.26
N LYS A 75 5.99 4.30 4.10
CA LYS A 75 7.39 4.48 3.71
C LYS A 75 7.89 3.17 3.15
N VAL A 76 8.40 3.21 1.93
CA VAL A 76 8.87 2.03 1.22
C VAL A 76 10.25 2.28 0.63
N LYS A 77 11.03 1.21 0.51
CA LYS A 77 12.35 1.24 -0.13
C LYS A 77 12.47 0.13 -1.17
N LYS A 78 13.27 0.38 -2.19
CA LYS A 78 13.65 -0.63 -3.18
C LYS A 78 14.81 -1.44 -2.65
N VAL A 79 14.70 -2.76 -2.67
CA VAL A 79 15.74 -3.69 -2.25
C VAL A 79 15.98 -4.74 -3.32
N CYS A 80 17.21 -5.23 -3.41
CA CYS A 80 17.52 -6.40 -4.22
C CYS A 80 17.13 -7.67 -3.44
N PRO A 81 16.14 -8.45 -3.90
CA PRO A 81 15.75 -9.66 -3.19
C PRO A 81 16.91 -10.66 -3.10
N ALA A 82 17.18 -11.15 -1.89
CA ALA A 82 18.22 -12.13 -1.66
C ALA A 82 17.84 -13.51 -2.19
N ASP A 83 16.59 -13.94 -1.94
CA ASP A 83 16.06 -15.23 -2.39
C ASP A 83 16.00 -15.28 -3.94
N PRO A 84 16.68 -16.25 -4.58
CA PRO A 84 16.65 -16.44 -6.02
C PRO A 84 15.27 -16.72 -6.63
N ARG A 85 14.38 -17.41 -5.90
CA ARG A 85 13.07 -17.87 -6.41
C ARG A 85 12.10 -16.73 -6.69
N VAL A 86 12.34 -15.60 -6.06
CA VAL A 86 11.48 -14.41 -6.13
C VAL A 86 12.00 -13.36 -7.12
N ARG A 87 13.14 -13.64 -7.76
CA ARG A 87 13.76 -12.75 -8.75
C ARG A 87 12.96 -12.75 -10.03
N VAL A 88 12.57 -11.55 -10.47
CA VAL A 88 11.92 -11.35 -11.76
C VAL A 88 12.96 -10.81 -12.73
N ASN A 89 13.12 -11.48 -13.88
CA ASN A 89 14.15 -11.17 -14.85
C ASN A 89 14.04 -9.72 -15.37
N CYS A 90 15.16 -8.98 -15.40
CA CYS A 90 15.28 -7.62 -15.93
C CYS A 90 16.40 -7.51 -17.00
N GLY A 91 16.98 -8.63 -17.42
CA GLY A 91 18.11 -8.67 -18.33
C GLY A 91 17.91 -9.65 -19.48
N TYR A 92 19.01 -10.26 -19.89
CA TYR A 92 19.06 -11.32 -20.90
C TYR A 92 20.29 -12.20 -20.64
N PRO A 93 20.38 -13.42 -21.20
CA PRO A 93 21.54 -14.31 -21.01
C PRO A 93 22.84 -13.64 -21.44
N GLY A 94 23.89 -13.72 -20.61
CA GLY A 94 25.19 -13.10 -20.89
C GLY A 94 25.28 -11.59 -20.58
N ILE A 95 24.21 -10.95 -20.07
CA ILE A 95 24.26 -9.54 -19.67
C ILE A 95 25.36 -9.28 -18.63
N THR A 96 26.12 -8.21 -18.83
CA THR A 96 27.16 -7.80 -17.88
C THR A 96 26.54 -7.18 -16.62
N ALA A 97 27.26 -7.26 -15.50
CA ALA A 97 26.83 -6.61 -14.26
C ALA A 97 26.61 -5.09 -14.45
N LYS A 98 27.54 -4.43 -15.15
CA LYS A 98 27.47 -2.99 -15.45
C LYS A 98 26.22 -2.63 -16.23
N GLU A 99 25.92 -3.38 -17.30
CA GLU A 99 24.74 -3.13 -18.11
C GLU A 99 23.45 -3.36 -17.33
N CYS A 100 23.37 -4.44 -16.53
CA CYS A 100 22.24 -4.67 -15.66
C CYS A 100 22.00 -3.51 -14.67
N THR A 101 23.06 -3.00 -14.04
CA THR A 101 22.95 -1.85 -13.12
C THR A 101 22.56 -0.55 -13.84
N ASN A 102 23.04 -0.35 -15.08
CA ASN A 102 22.63 0.79 -15.92
C ASN A 102 21.13 0.77 -16.23
N ARG A 103 20.56 -0.44 -16.39
CA ARG A 103 19.11 -0.66 -16.51
C ARG A 103 18.34 -0.49 -15.19
N LYS A 104 18.98 0.03 -14.13
CA LYS A 104 18.40 0.26 -12.80
C LYS A 104 17.86 -1.02 -12.16
N CYS A 105 18.55 -2.13 -12.41
CA CYS A 105 18.24 -3.44 -11.86
C CYS A 105 19.35 -3.99 -10.97
N CYS A 106 19.01 -5.03 -10.22
CA CYS A 106 19.91 -5.75 -9.34
C CYS A 106 20.67 -6.81 -10.12
N PHE A 107 21.96 -6.98 -9.81
CA PHE A 107 22.77 -8.05 -10.39
C PHE A 107 23.34 -8.96 -9.30
N ARG A 108 23.13 -10.27 -9.42
CA ARG A 108 23.81 -11.34 -8.65
C ARG A 108 23.96 -12.59 -9.51
N ALA A 109 25.20 -12.93 -9.85
CA ALA A 109 25.55 -14.09 -10.67
C ALA A 109 25.54 -15.43 -9.90
N HIS A 110 24.54 -15.64 -9.02
CA HIS A 110 24.36 -16.88 -8.26
C HIS A 110 22.94 -17.00 -7.68
N PRO A 111 22.37 -18.22 -7.58
CA PRO A 111 22.82 -19.48 -8.15
C PRO A 111 22.65 -19.53 -9.67
N ALA A 112 23.08 -20.62 -10.31
CA ALA A 112 22.74 -20.90 -11.70
C ALA A 112 21.24 -21.25 -11.83
N GLY A 113 20.70 -21.18 -13.04
CA GLY A 113 19.29 -21.51 -13.30
C GLY A 113 18.27 -20.45 -12.85
N VAL A 114 18.72 -19.27 -12.42
CA VAL A 114 17.86 -18.13 -12.07
C VAL A 114 18.32 -16.85 -12.78
N PRO A 115 17.46 -15.82 -12.89
CA PRO A 115 17.87 -14.52 -13.42
C PRO A 115 19.00 -13.91 -12.59
N TRP A 116 20.13 -13.62 -13.26
CA TRP A 116 21.25 -12.91 -12.64
C TRP A 116 21.05 -11.40 -12.63
N CYS A 117 20.35 -10.87 -13.64
CA CYS A 117 19.84 -9.50 -13.67
C CYS A 117 18.34 -9.50 -13.39
N PHE A 118 17.91 -8.82 -12.33
CA PHE A 118 16.53 -8.87 -11.85
C PHE A 118 16.04 -7.56 -11.26
N TYR A 119 14.72 -7.39 -11.25
CA TYR A 119 14.10 -6.19 -10.68
C TYR A 119 14.27 -6.10 -9.17
N HIS A 120 14.30 -4.86 -8.68
CA HIS A 120 14.14 -4.56 -7.27
C HIS A 120 12.75 -4.98 -6.79
N ARG A 121 12.63 -5.31 -5.50
CA ARG A 121 11.34 -5.37 -4.80
C ARG A 121 11.14 -4.13 -3.96
N THR A 122 9.91 -3.65 -3.91
CA THR A 122 9.49 -2.61 -2.98
C THR A 122 9.09 -3.27 -1.68
N VAL A 123 9.73 -2.88 -0.58
CA VAL A 123 9.41 -3.37 0.77
C VAL A 123 9.10 -2.18 1.67
N GLU A 124 8.25 -2.42 2.67
CA GLU A 124 8.00 -1.42 3.70
C GLU A 124 9.24 -1.18 4.56
N GLU A 125 9.50 0.07 4.93
CA GLU A 125 10.55 0.41 5.87
C GLU A 125 10.17 -0.01 7.29
N ALA A 126 11.16 -0.52 8.02
CA ALA A 126 11.00 -0.76 9.44
C ALA A 126 10.80 0.58 10.18
N CYS A 127 9.96 0.58 11.20
CA CYS A 127 9.63 1.74 12.02
C CYS A 127 10.00 1.49 13.48
#